data_AF-A0A7V9N3E1-F1
#
_entry.id   AF-A0A7V9N3E1-F1
#
_cell.length_a   1.000
_cell.length_b   1.000
_cell.length_c   1.000
_cell.angle_alpha   90.00
_cell.angle_beta   90.00
_cell.angle_gamma   90.00
#
_symmetry.space_group_name_H-M   'P 1'
#
loop_
_entity.id
_entity.type
_entity.pdbx_description
1 polymer ?
#
loop_
_entity_poly.entity_id
_entity_poly.type
_entity_poly.pdbx_seq_one_letter_code
_entity_poly.pdbx_strand_id
1 'polypeptide(L)'
;MALIVSALLLIGRITASADTELGREGLTGRHRLADMYDSPGAVCDIVLPGRDSLGETWLRVNPPIMFARDRTAALDEQPVGWRATVSALNEETAAWRIVKRSEMARAVASDDLATYFDGEGWLAGFPLSRATYSVSVEMLWFDPREPQRVEGRAMYAVEHFATILRHDGETMHGRTAAVCRAPH
;
A
#
# COMPACT_ATOMS: atom_id res chain seq x y z
N MET A 1 32.58 26.98 39.16
CA MET A 1 31.60 27.07 38.05
C MET A 1 31.66 25.77 37.27
N ALA A 2 30.72 24.85 37.50
CA ALA A 2 30.63 23.60 36.75
C ALA A 2 29.60 23.79 35.63
N LEU A 3 30.05 23.60 34.39
CA LEU A 3 29.26 23.72 33.18
C LEU A 3 28.24 22.58 33.09
N ILE A 4 26.98 22.97 32.94
CA ILE A 4 25.83 22.10 32.67
C ILE A 4 25.92 21.64 31.22
N VAL A 5 26.15 20.34 30.99
CA VAL A 5 26.01 19.72 29.66
C VAL A 5 24.60 19.16 29.55
N SER A 6 23.68 19.98 29.04
CA SER A 6 22.34 19.54 28.67
C SER A 6 22.41 18.80 27.33
N ALA A 7 22.39 17.46 27.38
CA ALA A 7 22.19 16.63 26.21
C ALA A 7 20.78 16.85 25.66
N LEU A 8 20.67 17.56 24.53
CA LEU A 8 19.43 17.65 23.76
C LEU A 8 19.07 16.24 23.26
N LEU A 9 18.07 15.64 23.88
CA LEU A 9 17.30 14.53 23.31
C LEU A 9 16.53 15.05 22.10
N LEU A 10 17.18 15.02 20.92
CA LEU A 10 16.50 15.04 19.63
C LEU A 10 15.70 13.75 19.49
N ILE A 11 14.51 13.73 20.08
CA ILE A 11 13.47 12.76 19.73
C ILE A 11 13.06 13.12 18.30
N GLY A 12 13.77 12.55 17.34
CA GLY A 12 13.41 12.63 15.94
C GLY A 12 11.99 12.12 15.80
N ARG A 13 11.04 13.03 15.57
CA ARG A 13 9.73 12.66 15.07
C ARG A 13 10.00 12.04 13.72
N ILE A 14 9.91 10.71 13.63
CA ILE A 14 9.78 10.04 12.34
C ILE A 14 8.46 10.57 11.79
N THR A 15 8.54 11.62 10.98
CA THR A 15 7.44 12.05 10.13
C THR A 15 7.20 10.91 9.18
N ALA A 16 6.26 10.03 9.53
CA ALA A 16 5.74 9.02 8.64
C ALA A 16 5.32 9.73 7.35
N SER A 17 5.93 9.34 6.24
CA SER A 17 5.65 9.96 4.95
C SER A 17 4.51 9.18 4.33
N ALA A 18 3.41 9.87 4.04
CA ALA A 18 2.14 9.30 3.60
C ALA A 18 2.13 8.75 2.15
N ASP A 19 3.30 8.38 1.59
CA ASP A 19 3.47 7.75 0.27
C ASP A 19 4.98 7.52 0.02
N THR A 20 5.57 6.45 0.56
CA THR A 20 7.03 6.25 0.43
C THR A 20 7.36 5.56 -0.89
N GLU A 21 7.84 6.36 -1.86
CA GLU A 21 8.40 5.86 -3.10
C GLU A 21 9.67 5.05 -2.81
N LEU A 22 9.64 3.76 -3.12
CA LEU A 22 10.77 2.83 -2.99
C LEU A 22 11.71 2.89 -4.19
N GLY A 23 11.22 3.34 -5.34
CA GLY A 23 12.03 3.55 -6.53
C GLY A 23 11.22 3.71 -7.80
N ARG A 24 11.91 4.19 -8.84
CA ARG A 24 11.35 4.45 -10.16
C ARG A 24 12.36 4.14 -11.25
N GLU A 25 11.86 3.62 -12.36
CA GLU A 25 12.64 3.25 -13.53
C GLU A 25 11.86 3.63 -14.80
N GLY A 26 12.57 4.08 -15.83
CA GLY A 26 11.96 4.42 -17.13
C GLY A 26 11.09 5.67 -17.09
N LEU A 27 10.16 5.76 -18.05
CA LEU A 27 9.31 6.93 -18.26
C LEU A 27 7.92 6.67 -17.68
N THR A 28 7.52 7.47 -16.70
CA THR A 28 6.24 7.33 -15.98
C THR A 28 5.35 8.55 -16.22
N GLY A 29 4.03 8.34 -16.28
CA GLY A 29 3.05 9.42 -16.14
C GLY A 29 2.95 9.92 -14.70
N ARG A 30 2.07 10.90 -14.45
CA ARG A 30 1.72 11.30 -13.08
C ARG A 30 1.10 10.11 -12.34
N HIS A 31 1.39 10.00 -11.05
CA HIS A 31 0.86 8.92 -10.22
C HIS A 31 0.94 9.27 -8.74
N ARG A 32 0.15 8.57 -7.94
CA ARG A 32 0.19 8.66 -6.48
C ARG A 32 -0.48 7.43 -5.87
N LEU A 33 -0.01 7.01 -4.69
CA LEU A 33 -0.79 6.15 -3.82
C LEU A 33 -1.67 7.02 -2.89
N ALA A 34 -2.96 6.71 -2.80
CA ALA A 34 -3.83 7.37 -1.82
C ALA A 34 -3.55 6.76 -0.43
N ASP A 35 -2.51 7.23 0.27
CA ASP A 35 -2.07 6.69 1.57
C ASP A 35 -1.93 7.74 2.68
N MET A 36 -2.98 8.52 2.90
CA MET A 36 -3.06 9.54 3.95
C MET A 36 -3.82 9.05 5.18
N TYR A 37 -3.71 9.75 6.32
CA TYR A 37 -4.43 9.39 7.56
C TYR A 37 -5.96 9.29 7.36
N ASP A 38 -6.53 10.19 6.57
CA ASP A 38 -7.95 10.28 6.23
C ASP A 38 -8.35 9.42 5.01
N SER A 39 -7.37 8.92 4.27
CA SER A 39 -7.55 8.05 3.10
C SER A 39 -6.40 7.06 3.00
N PRO A 40 -6.39 6.00 3.85
CA PRO A 40 -5.27 5.08 3.93
C PRO A 40 -5.20 4.19 2.69
N GLY A 41 -3.99 3.86 2.27
CA GLY A 41 -3.73 3.05 1.08
C GLY A 41 -4.11 1.60 1.28
N ALA A 42 -4.17 1.15 2.53
CA ALA A 42 -4.68 -0.16 2.89
C ALA A 42 -5.53 -0.17 4.18
N VAL A 43 -6.42 -1.15 4.25
CA VAL A 43 -7.26 -1.43 5.42
C VAL A 43 -7.01 -2.86 5.88
N CYS A 44 -6.69 -3.01 7.16
CA CYS A 44 -6.64 -4.29 7.86
C CYS A 44 -7.97 -4.55 8.55
N ASP A 45 -8.62 -5.67 8.23
CA ASP A 45 -9.80 -6.14 8.92
C ASP A 45 -9.44 -7.39 9.71
N ILE A 46 -9.44 -7.29 11.03
CA ILE A 46 -9.01 -8.36 11.94
C ILE A 46 -10.24 -8.82 12.71
N VAL A 47 -10.68 -10.04 12.42
CA VAL A 47 -11.77 -10.70 13.15
C VAL A 47 -11.13 -11.57 14.21
N LEU A 48 -11.40 -11.29 15.48
CA LEU A 48 -10.96 -12.13 16.60
C LEU A 48 -11.79 -13.40 16.68
N PRO A 49 -11.22 -14.52 17.16
CA PRO A 49 -11.98 -15.74 17.39
C PRO A 49 -13.12 -15.46 18.37
N GLY A 50 -14.31 -15.89 18.00
CA GLY A 50 -15.55 -15.67 18.75
C GLY A 50 -16.47 -16.87 18.60
N ARG A 51 -17.76 -16.71 18.94
CA ARG A 51 -18.72 -17.82 18.80
C ARG A 51 -18.92 -18.25 17.34
N ASP A 52 -18.84 -17.30 16.41
CA ASP A 52 -19.16 -17.51 14.99
C ASP A 52 -17.95 -17.30 14.04
N SER A 53 -16.73 -17.13 14.58
CA SER A 53 -15.52 -16.92 13.77
C SER A 53 -14.32 -17.68 14.33
N LEU A 54 -13.53 -18.26 13.41
CA LEU A 54 -12.27 -18.95 13.72
C LEU A 54 -11.07 -18.00 13.82
N GLY A 55 -11.30 -16.70 13.65
CA GLY A 55 -10.26 -15.69 13.60
C GLY A 55 -9.66 -15.53 12.21
N GLU A 56 -9.72 -14.32 11.66
CA GLU A 56 -9.31 -14.03 10.29
C GLU A 56 -8.65 -12.66 10.21
N THR A 57 -7.78 -12.47 9.23
CA THR A 57 -7.23 -11.15 8.88
C THR A 57 -7.36 -10.92 7.39
N TRP A 58 -7.89 -9.77 7.02
CA TRP A 58 -8.04 -9.33 5.65
C TRP A 58 -7.24 -8.05 5.43
N LEU A 59 -6.50 -7.99 4.33
CA LEU A 59 -5.84 -6.78 3.87
C LEU A 59 -6.51 -6.34 2.58
N ARG A 60 -7.16 -5.18 2.61
CA ARG A 60 -7.69 -4.51 1.41
C ARG A 60 -6.72 -3.40 1.01
N VAL A 61 -6.22 -3.43 -0.22
CA VAL A 61 -5.32 -2.42 -0.78
C VAL A 61 -6.08 -1.63 -1.84
N ASN A 62 -6.12 -0.31 -1.69
CA ASN A 62 -6.80 0.57 -2.64
C ASN A 62 -5.97 0.68 -3.93
N PRO A 63 -6.64 0.80 -5.10
CA PRO A 63 -5.93 1.02 -6.35
C PRO A 63 -5.22 2.38 -6.34
N PRO A 64 -4.04 2.50 -6.99
CA PRO A 64 -3.35 3.77 -7.11
C PRO A 64 -4.02 4.68 -8.14
N ILE A 65 -3.71 5.96 -8.05
CA ILE A 65 -4.08 6.95 -9.07
C ILE A 65 -2.95 6.97 -10.10
N MET A 66 -3.26 6.69 -11.36
CA MET A 66 -2.28 6.64 -12.45
C MET A 66 -2.78 7.39 -13.68
N PHE A 67 -1.89 8.16 -14.31
CA PHE A 67 -2.09 8.86 -15.57
C PHE A 67 -1.18 8.27 -16.66
N ALA A 68 -1.53 8.44 -17.93
CA ALA A 68 -0.61 8.21 -19.04
C ALA A 68 0.57 9.19 -19.00
N ARG A 69 1.58 8.91 -19.82
CA ARG A 69 2.66 9.85 -20.10
C ARG A 69 2.15 10.92 -21.07
N ASP A 70 2.43 12.17 -20.75
CA ASP A 70 2.33 13.31 -21.67
C ASP A 70 3.51 13.22 -22.66
N ARG A 71 3.22 12.89 -23.93
CA ARG A 71 4.24 12.67 -24.98
C ARG A 71 4.08 13.66 -26.14
N THR A 72 2.88 14.18 -26.33
CA THR A 72 2.48 14.99 -27.46
C THR A 72 1.61 16.16 -27.00
N ALA A 73 1.35 17.12 -27.89
CA ALA A 73 0.42 18.21 -27.60
C ALA A 73 -1.07 17.78 -27.68
N ALA A 74 -1.34 16.54 -28.09
CA ALA A 74 -2.67 15.95 -28.13
C ALA A 74 -2.88 15.05 -26.91
N LEU A 75 -4.13 14.67 -26.66
CA LEU A 75 -4.47 13.71 -25.61
C LEU A 75 -3.70 12.40 -25.82
N ASP A 76 -2.89 12.01 -24.83
CA ASP A 76 -2.12 10.78 -24.86
C ASP A 76 -2.79 9.71 -24.02
N GLU A 77 -3.06 8.56 -24.62
CA GLU A 77 -3.54 7.37 -23.91
C GLU A 77 -2.47 6.28 -23.91
N GLN A 78 -2.43 5.50 -22.83
CA GLN A 78 -1.65 4.28 -22.81
C GLN A 78 -2.17 3.26 -21.80
N PRO A 79 -1.85 1.97 -21.99
CA PRO A 79 -2.10 0.97 -20.97
C PRO A 79 -1.21 1.23 -19.75
N VAL A 80 -1.82 1.14 -18.58
CA VAL A 80 -1.18 1.18 -17.27
C VAL A 80 -1.59 -0.05 -16.48
N GLY A 81 -0.83 -0.38 -15.44
CA GLY A 81 -1.21 -1.46 -14.55
C GLY A 81 -0.60 -1.32 -13.17
N TRP A 82 -1.19 -2.02 -12.22
CA TRP A 82 -0.66 -2.08 -10.86
C TRP A 82 -0.83 -3.45 -10.24
N ARG A 83 -0.03 -3.69 -9.21
CA ARG A 83 -0.07 -4.93 -8.42
C ARG A 83 0.34 -4.66 -6.99
N ALA A 84 -0.38 -5.25 -6.04
CA ALA A 84 -0.03 -5.24 -4.63
C ALA A 84 0.72 -6.54 -4.24
N THR A 85 1.66 -6.41 -3.31
CA THR A 85 2.34 -7.53 -2.67
C THR A 85 2.28 -7.35 -1.16
N VAL A 86 1.82 -8.38 -0.44
CA VAL A 86 1.87 -8.46 1.02
C VAL A 86 3.08 -9.27 1.41
N SER A 87 3.91 -8.69 2.29
CA SER A 87 4.99 -9.38 2.96
C SER A 87 4.68 -9.51 4.45
N ALA A 88 5.05 -10.65 5.04
CA ALA A 88 5.02 -10.88 6.48
C ALA A 88 6.45 -10.88 7.04
N LEU A 89 6.63 -10.22 8.19
CA LEU A 89 7.88 -10.25 8.93
C LEU A 89 8.02 -11.58 9.65
N ASN A 90 9.11 -12.29 9.40
CA ASN A 90 9.55 -13.38 10.27
C ASN A 90 10.25 -12.76 11.49
N GLU A 91 9.62 -12.81 12.67
CA GLU A 91 10.14 -12.16 13.87
C GLU A 91 11.46 -12.79 14.39
N GLU A 92 11.74 -14.06 14.07
CA GLU A 92 12.97 -14.76 14.48
C GLU A 92 14.20 -14.30 13.68
N THR A 93 14.02 -14.04 12.39
CA THR A 93 15.10 -13.72 11.44
C THR A 93 15.11 -12.25 11.02
N ALA A 94 14.11 -11.48 11.43
CA ALA A 94 13.83 -10.12 10.98
C ALA A 94 13.71 -9.97 9.45
N ALA A 95 13.47 -11.07 8.72
CA ALA A 95 13.35 -11.08 7.27
C ALA A 95 11.89 -10.93 6.83
N TRP A 96 11.65 -10.08 5.84
CA TRP A 96 10.36 -9.97 5.16
C TRP A 96 10.20 -11.06 4.10
N ARG A 97 9.06 -11.76 4.13
CA ARG A 97 8.73 -12.79 3.13
C ARG A 97 7.39 -12.50 2.49
N ILE A 98 7.34 -12.62 1.18
CA ILE A 98 6.10 -12.44 0.41
C ILE A 98 5.14 -13.57 0.75
N VAL A 99 3.93 -13.22 1.19
CA VAL A 99 2.88 -14.17 1.59
C VAL A 99 1.70 -14.16 0.63
N LYS A 100 1.41 -13.01 0.02
CA LYS A 100 0.38 -12.86 -1.03
C LYS A 100 0.82 -11.83 -2.05
N ARG A 101 0.32 -11.96 -3.26
CA ARG A 101 0.53 -11.04 -4.37
C ARG A 101 -0.74 -11.03 -5.22
N SER A 102 -1.20 -9.85 -5.62
CA SER A 102 -2.34 -9.72 -6.53
C SER A 102 -1.95 -10.11 -7.95
N GLU A 103 -2.94 -10.39 -8.78
CA GLU A 103 -2.74 -10.32 -10.22
C GLU A 103 -2.43 -8.88 -10.65
N MET A 104 -1.93 -8.72 -11.87
CA MET A 104 -1.70 -7.39 -12.46
C MET A 104 -3.04 -6.84 -12.95
N ALA A 105 -3.58 -5.85 -12.23
CA ALA A 105 -4.70 -5.08 -12.73
C ALA A 105 -4.20 -4.15 -13.84
N ARG A 106 -4.96 -4.06 -14.94
CA ARG A 106 -4.61 -3.23 -16.09
C ARG A 106 -5.80 -2.36 -16.49
N ALA A 107 -5.51 -1.15 -16.94
CA ALA A 107 -6.49 -0.22 -17.46
C ALA A 107 -5.83 0.68 -18.50
N VAL A 108 -6.64 1.43 -19.24
CA VAL A 108 -6.14 2.55 -20.05
C VAL A 108 -6.25 3.81 -19.20
N ALA A 109 -5.20 4.63 -19.23
CA ALA A 109 -5.20 5.97 -18.66
C ALA A 109 -4.97 6.98 -19.78
N SER A 110 -5.42 8.21 -19.56
CA SER A 110 -4.96 9.37 -20.33
C SER A 110 -4.03 10.24 -19.46
N ASP A 111 -3.35 11.18 -20.09
CA ASP A 111 -2.46 12.13 -19.43
C ASP A 111 -3.23 13.25 -18.71
N ASP A 112 -4.49 13.49 -19.10
CA ASP A 112 -5.40 14.46 -18.48
C ASP A 112 -6.37 13.87 -17.43
N LEU A 113 -6.69 12.58 -17.51
CA LEU A 113 -7.66 11.88 -16.65
C LEU A 113 -7.02 10.65 -16.01
N ALA A 114 -7.08 10.62 -14.67
CA ALA A 114 -6.63 9.47 -13.92
C ALA A 114 -7.46 8.22 -14.26
N THR A 115 -6.79 7.09 -14.33
CA THR A 115 -7.49 5.81 -14.41
C THR A 115 -8.14 5.47 -13.07
N TYR A 116 -9.32 4.87 -13.16
CA TYR A 116 -10.02 4.25 -12.04
C TYR A 116 -10.02 2.76 -12.35
N PHE A 117 -9.17 1.98 -11.68
CA PHE A 117 -9.12 0.51 -11.83
C PHE A 117 -10.39 -0.12 -11.25
N ASP A 118 -11.52 0.06 -11.94
CA ASP A 118 -12.89 -0.37 -11.62
C ASP A 118 -13.38 -0.06 -10.19
N GLY A 119 -12.63 0.72 -9.41
CA GLY A 119 -12.93 1.08 -8.02
C GLY A 119 -12.74 -0.06 -7.02
N GLU A 120 -12.57 -1.30 -7.46
CA GLU A 120 -12.38 -2.45 -6.58
C GLU A 120 -10.90 -2.59 -6.19
N GLY A 121 -10.60 -2.30 -4.92
CA GLY A 121 -9.31 -2.62 -4.33
C GLY A 121 -9.06 -4.13 -4.26
N TRP A 122 -7.80 -4.52 -4.05
CA TRP A 122 -7.45 -5.93 -3.93
C TRP A 122 -7.60 -6.42 -2.49
N LEU A 123 -8.26 -7.55 -2.29
CA LEU A 123 -8.47 -8.19 -0.99
C LEU A 123 -7.61 -9.44 -0.82
N ALA A 124 -6.83 -9.49 0.26
CA ALA A 124 -6.03 -10.65 0.65
C ALA A 124 -6.47 -11.18 2.02
N GLY A 125 -6.97 -12.41 2.06
CA GLY A 125 -7.34 -13.11 3.31
C GLY A 125 -6.20 -13.97 3.85
N PHE A 126 -6.09 -13.99 5.17
CA PHE A 126 -5.10 -14.75 5.94
C PHE A 126 -5.77 -15.39 7.16
N PRO A 127 -5.37 -16.62 7.55
CA PRO A 127 -5.71 -17.12 8.87
C PRO A 127 -5.12 -16.17 9.92
N LEU A 128 -5.82 -15.99 11.04
CA LEU A 128 -5.29 -15.20 12.15
C LEU A 128 -3.98 -15.83 12.63
N SER A 129 -2.88 -15.18 12.26
CA SER A 129 -1.53 -15.58 12.65
C SER A 129 -0.81 -14.35 13.18
N ARG A 130 0.00 -14.55 14.22
CA ARG A 130 0.87 -13.49 14.73
C ARG A 130 1.93 -13.20 13.68
N ALA A 131 1.69 -12.16 12.90
CA ALA A 131 2.64 -11.64 11.95
C ALA A 131 2.47 -10.12 11.85
N THR A 132 3.57 -9.46 11.52
CA THR A 132 3.56 -8.04 11.12
C THR A 132 3.56 -8.02 9.61
N TYR A 133 2.61 -7.34 8.99
CA TYR A 133 2.50 -7.26 7.53
C TYR A 133 2.90 -5.88 7.01
N SER A 134 3.50 -5.88 5.82
CA SER A 134 3.80 -4.71 5.00
C SER A 134 3.22 -4.91 3.61
N VAL A 135 2.80 -3.84 2.97
CA VAL A 135 2.26 -3.84 1.61
C VAL A 135 3.13 -2.97 0.73
N SER A 136 3.49 -3.50 -0.44
CA SER A 136 4.10 -2.71 -1.51
C SER A 136 3.22 -2.71 -2.74
N VAL A 137 3.15 -1.56 -3.43
CA VAL A 137 2.41 -1.38 -4.68
C VAL A 137 3.41 -1.12 -5.80
N GLU A 138 3.34 -1.93 -6.86
CA GLU A 138 4.05 -1.72 -8.11
C GLU A 138 3.10 -1.11 -9.13
N MET A 139 3.53 -0.04 -9.79
CA MET A 139 2.83 0.69 -10.84
C MET A 139 3.63 0.59 -12.14
N LEU A 140 2.96 0.30 -13.25
CA LEU A 140 3.59 0.04 -14.56
C LEU A 140 2.93 0.86 -15.66
N TRP A 141 3.77 1.37 -16.55
CA TRP A 141 3.40 2.06 -17.79
C TRP A 141 3.83 1.20 -18.97
N PHE A 142 2.89 0.85 -19.84
CA PHE A 142 3.15 0.02 -21.01
C PHE A 142 3.19 0.86 -22.30
N ASP A 143 3.95 0.38 -23.29
CA ASP A 143 3.98 0.96 -24.62
C ASP A 143 2.60 0.80 -25.29
N PRO A 144 2.00 1.87 -25.84
CA PRO A 144 0.68 1.79 -26.49
C PRO A 144 0.68 0.95 -27.76
N ARG A 145 1.82 0.81 -28.44
CA ARG A 145 1.99 0.00 -29.66
C ARG A 145 2.33 -1.45 -29.32
N GLU A 146 3.01 -1.65 -28.20
CA GLU A 146 3.40 -2.97 -27.68
C GLU A 146 2.93 -3.14 -26.22
N PRO A 147 1.64 -3.44 -25.94
CA PRO A 147 1.07 -3.42 -24.58
C PRO A 147 1.68 -4.40 -23.55
N GLN A 148 2.63 -5.24 -23.96
CA GLN A 148 3.40 -6.11 -23.08
C GLN A 148 4.77 -5.54 -22.70
N ARG A 149 5.24 -4.53 -23.43
CA ARG A 149 6.50 -3.86 -23.17
C ARG A 149 6.29 -2.78 -22.11
N VAL A 150 7.03 -2.92 -21.01
CA VAL A 150 7.04 -1.92 -19.94
C VAL A 150 7.99 -0.78 -20.33
N GLU A 151 7.49 0.46 -20.30
CA GLU A 151 8.27 1.68 -20.52
C GLU A 151 8.66 2.38 -19.22
N GLY A 152 7.89 2.17 -18.15
CA GLY A 152 8.13 2.79 -16.85
C GLY A 152 7.56 1.97 -15.71
N ARG A 153 8.20 2.11 -14.55
CA ARG A 153 7.82 1.46 -13.29
C ARG A 153 8.00 2.45 -12.14
N ALA A 154 7.06 2.44 -11.20
CA ALA A 154 7.22 3.05 -9.90
C ALA A 154 6.81 2.05 -8.81
N MET A 155 7.48 2.08 -7.67
CA MET A 155 7.20 1.17 -6.57
C MET A 155 7.07 1.94 -5.27
N TYR A 156 6.05 1.60 -4.48
CA TYR A 156 5.68 2.30 -3.26
C TYR A 156 5.46 1.33 -2.10
N ALA A 157 5.73 1.77 -0.88
CA ALA A 157 5.29 1.12 0.34
C ALA A 157 4.03 1.80 0.89
N VAL A 158 3.11 1.01 1.41
CA VAL A 158 1.98 1.52 2.21
C VAL A 158 2.47 1.70 3.65
N GLU A 159 2.40 2.93 4.15
CA GLU A 159 2.80 3.33 5.51
C GLU A 159 1.61 3.74 6.38
N HIS A 160 0.39 3.84 5.86
CA HIS A 160 -0.81 4.08 6.68
C HIS A 160 -1.87 3.01 6.47
N PHE A 161 -2.06 2.19 7.51
CA PHE A 161 -3.08 1.16 7.58
C PHE A 161 -4.21 1.62 8.48
N ALA A 162 -5.45 1.62 8.00
CA ALA A 162 -6.60 1.60 8.89
C ALA A 162 -6.78 0.18 9.45
N THR A 163 -6.64 0.01 10.75
CA THR A 163 -6.89 -1.25 11.45
C THR A 163 -8.30 -1.25 11.99
N ILE A 164 -9.12 -2.21 11.55
CA ILE A 164 -10.47 -2.48 12.01
C ILE A 164 -10.41 -3.80 12.78
N LEU A 165 -10.82 -3.77 14.05
CA LEU A 165 -10.89 -4.96 14.89
C LEU A 165 -12.35 -5.33 15.10
N ARG A 166 -12.71 -6.59 14.88
CA ARG A 166 -14.05 -7.12 15.14
C ARG A 166 -14.02 -8.26 16.13
N HIS A 167 -14.97 -8.26 17.05
CA HIS A 167 -15.18 -9.35 18.01
C HIS A 167 -16.68 -9.56 18.21
N ASP A 168 -17.15 -10.80 18.06
CA ASP A 168 -18.57 -11.16 18.16
C ASP A 168 -19.52 -10.24 17.35
N GLY A 169 -19.09 -9.84 16.15
CA GLY A 169 -19.85 -8.97 15.25
C GLY A 169 -19.74 -7.47 15.54
N GLU A 170 -19.13 -7.07 16.65
CA GLU A 170 -18.94 -5.66 17.02
C GLU A 170 -17.59 -5.13 16.52
N THR A 171 -17.58 -3.88 16.01
CA THR A 171 -16.34 -3.20 15.62
C THR A 171 -15.76 -2.46 16.82
N MET A 172 -14.60 -2.90 17.28
CA MET A 172 -13.80 -2.19 18.27
C MET A 172 -13.02 -1.08 17.58
N HIS A 173 -12.98 0.12 18.18
CA HIS A 173 -12.45 1.35 17.57
C HIS A 173 -11.18 1.14 16.75
N GLY A 174 -11.24 1.55 15.47
CA GLY A 174 -10.12 1.41 14.56
C GLY A 174 -8.94 2.30 14.93
N ARG A 175 -7.73 1.87 14.56
CA ARG A 175 -6.47 2.60 14.77
C ARG A 175 -5.72 2.75 13.46
N THR A 176 -5.00 3.84 13.27
CA THR A 176 -4.03 3.94 12.18
C THR A 176 -2.68 3.38 12.65
N ALA A 177 -2.00 2.64 11.78
CA ALA A 177 -0.70 2.04 12.05
C ALA A 177 0.18 2.04 10.80
N ALA A 178 1.51 2.01 10.99
CA ALA A 178 2.44 1.89 9.87
C ALA A 178 2.64 0.47 9.35
N VAL A 179 2.16 -0.51 10.11
CA VAL A 179 2.18 -1.92 9.78
C VAL A 179 0.89 -2.55 10.25
N CYS A 180 0.45 -3.58 9.55
CA CYS A 180 -0.69 -4.36 9.99
C CYS A 180 -0.25 -5.37 11.05
N ARG A 181 -0.84 -5.31 12.24
CA ARG A 181 -0.60 -6.28 13.30
C ARG A 181 -1.89 -6.50 14.10
N ALA A 182 -2.17 -7.75 14.45
CA ALA A 182 -3.21 -8.05 15.42
C ALA A 182 -2.84 -7.46 16.79
N PRO A 183 -3.81 -6.88 17.52
CA PRO A 183 -3.59 -6.47 18.91
C PRO A 183 -3.29 -7.69 19.78
N HIS A 184 -2.39 -7.51 20.75
CA HIS A 184 -2.01 -8.53 21.75
C HIS A 184 -3.06 -8.68 22.84
#